data_AF-A0A3M7DR08-F1
#
_entry.id   AF-A0A3M7DR08-F1
#
_cell.length_a   1.000
_cell.length_b   1.000
_cell.length_c   1.000
_cell.angle_alpha   90.00
_cell.angle_beta   90.00
_cell.angle_gamma   90.00
#
_symmetry.space_group_name_H-M   'P 1'
#
loop_
_entity.id
_entity.type
_entity.pdbx_description
1 polymer ?
#
loop_
_entity_poly.entity_id
_entity_poly.type
_entity_poly.pdbx_seq_one_letter_code
_entity_poly.pdbx_strand_id
1 'polypeptide(L)' 'MAKKGMFSRWQGHQLHTDLKAVKSRTIAVRLISMAMTGYYKTFSRPRQHRPLSMLKYDPVVKQKVLFLEQKRGGSK' A
#
# COMPACT_ATOMS: atom_id res chain seq x y z
N MET A 1 23.38 63.03 -5.89
CA MET A 1 22.88 62.57 -4.57
C MET A 1 22.12 61.27 -4.75
N ALA A 2 22.75 60.13 -4.43
CA ALA A 2 22.13 58.81 -4.54
C ALA A 2 21.34 58.50 -3.26
N LYS A 3 20.02 58.33 -3.38
CA LYS A 3 19.19 57.85 -2.26
C LYS A 3 19.32 56.34 -2.15
N LYS A 4 20.08 55.93 -1.14
CA LYS A 4 20.20 54.56 -0.66
C LYS A 4 18.86 54.07 -0.11
N GLY A 5 18.52 52.84 -0.48
CA GLY A 5 18.08 51.81 0.46
C GLY A 5 16.64 51.89 0.97
N MET A 6 15.85 50.87 0.64
CA MET A 6 15.09 50.06 1.60
C MET A 6 14.39 48.93 0.84
N PHE A 7 15.18 47.99 0.34
CA PHE A 7 14.65 46.70 -0.11
C PHE A 7 14.46 45.84 1.14
N SER A 8 13.30 46.00 1.77
CA SER A 8 12.87 45.27 2.96
C SER A 8 12.63 43.81 2.59
N ARG A 9 13.68 43.00 2.69
CA ARG A 9 13.64 41.54 2.62
C ARG A 9 12.91 41.03 3.86
N TRP A 10 11.59 40.85 3.74
CA TRP A 10 10.82 40.03 4.67
C TRP A 10 11.06 38.56 4.32
N GLN A 11 11.92 37.89 5.08
CA GLN A 11 12.14 36.45 5.02
C GLN A 11 11.82 35.82 6.38
N GLY A 12 11.05 34.74 6.35
CA GLY A 12 10.84 33.77 7.44
C GLY A 12 9.56 34.04 8.22
N HIS A 13 8.68 33.08 8.47
CA HIS A 13 8.94 31.67 8.78
C HIS A 13 7.84 30.77 8.20
N GLN A 14 8.20 29.88 7.27
CA GLN A 14 7.35 28.77 6.86
C GLN A 14 7.51 27.64 7.89
N LEU A 15 6.50 27.41 8.73
CA LEU A 15 6.46 26.21 9.57
C LEU A 15 6.13 25.00 8.69
N HIS A 16 7.15 24.31 8.18
CA HIS A 16 6.96 23.01 7.52
C HIS A 16 6.81 21.94 8.61
N THR A 17 5.57 21.66 9.01
CA THR A 17 5.28 20.50 9.85
C THR A 17 5.36 19.26 8.98
N ASP A 18 6.41 18.46 9.17
CA ASP A 18 6.52 17.12 8.58
C ASP A 18 5.47 16.19 9.19
N LEU A 19 4.23 16.28 8.68
CA LEU A 19 3.19 15.31 8.96
C LEU A 19 3.57 13.99 8.29
N LYS A 20 4.27 13.11 9.04
CA LYS A 20 4.55 11.74 8.60
C LYS A 20 3.25 11.08 8.14
N ALA A 21 3.17 10.77 6.85
CA ALA A 21 1.99 10.17 6.24
C ALA A 21 1.61 8.87 6.97
N VAL A 22 0.44 8.87 7.61
CA VAL A 22 -0.08 7.71 8.32
C VAL A 22 -0.46 6.65 7.30
N LYS A 23 0.23 5.51 7.33
CA LYS A 23 -0.05 4.41 6.40
C LYS A 23 -1.42 3.79 6.74
N SER A 24 -2.24 3.46 5.72
CA SER A 24 -3.58 2.88 5.90
C SER A 24 -3.65 1.63 6.82
N ARG A 25 -4.72 1.46 7.60
CA ARG A 25 -4.86 0.30 8.52
C ARG A 25 -5.06 -1.03 7.78
N THR A 26 -5.77 -0.98 6.66
CA THR A 26 -6.18 -2.13 5.84
C THR A 26 -5.40 -2.14 4.52
N ILE A 27 -5.07 -3.34 4.05
CA ILE A 27 -4.41 -3.57 2.76
C ILE A 27 -5.26 -4.47 1.88
N ALA A 28 -5.30 -4.15 0.59
CA ALA A 28 -5.79 -5.05 -0.43
C ALA A 28 -4.71 -6.08 -0.78
N VAL A 29 -5.07 -7.36 -0.72
CA VAL A 29 -4.18 -8.49 -0.97
C VAL A 29 -4.77 -9.37 -2.05
N ARG A 30 -3.89 -10.01 -2.82
CA ARG A 30 -4.28 -11.00 -3.83
C ARG A 30 -4.07 -12.38 -3.23
N LEU A 31 -5.11 -13.20 -3.29
CA LEU A 31 -5.05 -14.62 -2.94
C LEU A 31 -4.98 -15.42 -4.24
N ILE A 32 -3.90 -16.16 -4.42
CA ILE A 32 -3.59 -16.92 -5.63
C ILE A 32 -3.98 -18.38 -5.43
N SER A 33 -4.61 -18.98 -6.45
CA SER A 33 -4.95 -20.40 -6.48
C SER A 33 -3.69 -21.29 -6.48
N MET A 34 -3.66 -22.30 -5.62
CA MET A 34 -2.57 -23.30 -5.58
C MET A 34 -2.63 -24.33 -6.71
N ALA A 35 -3.67 -24.31 -7.54
CA ALA A 35 -3.72 -25.15 -8.74
C ALA A 35 -2.92 -24.58 -9.93
N MET A 36 -2.08 -23.56 -9.70
CA MET A 36 -1.20 -22.95 -10.71
C MET A 36 -1.91 -22.45 -11.97
N THR A 37 -3.18 -22.07 -11.86
CA THR A 37 -4.01 -21.56 -12.97
C THR A 37 -3.85 -20.07 -13.23
N GLY A 38 -3.19 -19.34 -12.32
CA GLY A 38 -3.10 -17.88 -12.35
C GLY A 38 -4.38 -17.17 -11.88
N TYR A 39 -5.45 -17.89 -11.55
CA TYR A 39 -6.66 -17.28 -11.00
C TYR A 39 -6.40 -16.74 -9.58
N TYR A 40 -6.88 -15.53 -9.31
CA TYR A 40 -6.74 -14.89 -8.01
C TYR A 40 -8.01 -14.15 -7.61
N LYS A 41 -8.14 -13.93 -6.30
CA LYS A 41 -9.20 -13.10 -5.71
C LYS A 41 -8.59 -11.99 -4.87
N THR A 42 -9.19 -10.82 -4.92
CA THR A 42 -8.77 -9.67 -4.12
C THR A 42 -9.55 -9.65 -2.82
N PHE A 43 -8.85 -9.49 -1.71
CA PHE A 43 -9.44 -9.35 -0.38
C PHE A 43 -8.81 -8.18 0.36
N SER A 44 -9.51 -7.65 1.36
CA SER A 44 -8.97 -6.65 2.28
C SER A 44 -8.68 -7.29 3.63
N ARG A 45 -7.51 -6.99 4.21
CA ARG A 45 -7.16 -7.43 5.56
C ARG A 45 -6.45 -6.34 6.36
N PRO A 46 -6.59 -6.32 7.70
CA PRO A 46 -5.75 -5.48 8.57
C PRO A 46 -4.27 -5.87 8.45
N ARG A 47 -3.35 -4.90 8.45
CA ARG A 47 -1.92 -5.18 8.27
C ARG A 47 -1.26 -5.99 9.37
N GLN A 48 -1.77 -5.88 10.60
CA GLN A 48 -1.22 -6.62 11.75
C GLN A 48 -1.64 -8.10 11.74
N HIS A 49 -2.59 -8.50 10.89
CA HIS A 49 -3.07 -9.87 10.83
C HIS A 49 -2.10 -10.80 10.09
N ARG A 50 -2.19 -12.11 10.38
CA ARG A 50 -1.45 -13.16 9.67
C ARG A 50 -1.89 -13.25 8.20
N PRO A 51 -1.02 -13.70 7.27
CA PRO A 51 -1.38 -13.92 5.87
C PRO A 51 -2.61 -14.80 5.73
N LEU A 52 -3.44 -14.51 4.73
CA LEU A 52 -4.67 -15.27 4.50
C LEU A 52 -4.40 -16.58 3.74
N SER A 53 -5.08 -17.63 4.17
CA SER A 53 -5.18 -18.91 3.48
C SER A 53 -6.63 -19.38 3.51
N MET A 54 -7.22 -19.72 2.36
CA MET A 54 -8.64 -20.08 2.28
C MET A 54 -8.91 -21.14 1.22
N LEU A 55 -9.86 -22.05 1.48
CA LEU A 55 -10.40 -22.95 0.46
C LEU A 55 -11.53 -22.27 -0.30
N LYS A 56 -11.37 -22.06 -1.60
CA LYS A 56 -12.36 -21.41 -2.48
C LYS A 56 -12.43 -22.10 -3.84
N TYR A 57 -13.50 -21.83 -4.57
CA TYR A 57 -13.68 -22.33 -5.93
C TYR A 57 -12.77 -21.58 -6.91
N ASP A 58 -12.03 -22.35 -7.71
CA ASP A 58 -11.29 -21.88 -8.88
C ASP A 58 -12.10 -22.21 -10.15
N PRO A 59 -12.56 -21.21 -10.92
CA PRO A 59 -13.35 -21.44 -12.14
C PRO A 59 -12.57 -22.12 -13.27
N VAL A 60 -11.23 -22.09 -13.24
CA VAL A 60 -10.40 -22.73 -14.28
C VAL A 60 -10.37 -24.25 -14.08
N VAL A 61 -10.18 -24.71 -12.84
CA VAL A 61 -10.16 -26.16 -12.50
C VAL A 61 -11.56 -26.70 -12.21
N LYS A 62 -12.52 -25.82 -11.93
CA LYS A 62 -13.90 -26.15 -11.53
C LYS A 62 -13.99 -26.93 -10.22
N GLN A 63 -13.09 -26.64 -9.28
CA GLN A 63 -13.00 -27.32 -7.99
C GLN A 63 -12.67 -26.35 -6.85
N LYS A 64 -12.85 -26.79 -5.60
CA LYS A 64 -12.40 -26.06 -4.41
C LYS A 64 -10.92 -26.32 -4.21
N VAL A 65 -10.12 -25.26 -4.29
CA VAL A 65 -8.66 -25.30 -4.17
C VAL A 65 -8.23 -24.38 -3.04
N LEU A 66 -7.05 -24.64 -2.47
CA LEU A 66 -6.41 -23.73 -1.51
C LEU A 66 -5.93 -22.47 -2.22
N PHE A 67 -6.25 -21.31 -1.64
CA PHE A 67 -5.74 -20.02 -2.06
C PHE A 67 -4.82 -19.47 -0.98
N LEU A 68 -3.66 -18.96 -1.38
CA LEU A 68 -2.68 -18.34 -0.49
C LEU A 68 -2.45 -16.89 -0.86
N GLU A 69 -2.23 -16.05 0.14
CA GLU A 69 -1.89 -14.66 -0.09
C GLU A 69 -0.55 -14.49 -0.80
N GLN A 70 -0.55 -13.70 -1.87
CA GLN A 70 0.66 -13.25 -2.52
C GLN A 70 1.45 -12.34 -1.58
N LYS A 71 2.67 -12.76 -1.24
CA LYS A 71 3.60 -11.91 -0.50
C LYS A 71 3.88 -10.65 -1.32
N ARG A 72 3.52 -9.48 -0.78
CA ARG A 72 3.99 -8.20 -1.32
C ARG A 72 5.50 -8.15 -1.08
N GLY A 73 6.29 -8.30 -2.15
CA GLY A 73 7.75 -8.26 -2.06
C GLY A 73 8.20 -6.93 -1.48
N GLY A 74 8.96 -6.97 -0.38
CA GLY A 74 9.91 -5.91 -0.12
C GLY A 74 11.06 -6.14 -1.09
N SER A 75 11.32 -5.18 -1.99
CA SER A 75 12.57 -5.20 -2.75
C SER A 75 13.71 -5.17 -1.73
N LYS A 76 14.50 -6.24 -1.70
CA LYS A 76 15.89 -6.15 -1.28
C LYS A 76 16.70 -5.66 -2.46
#